data_AF-B5GCR0-F1
#
_entry.id   AF-B5GCR0-F1
#
_cell.length_a   1.000
_cell.length_b   1.000
_cell.length_c   1.000
_cell.angle_alpha   90.00
_cell.angle_beta   90.00
_cell.angle_gamma   90.00
#
_symmetry.space_group_name_H-M   'P 1'
#
loop_
_entity.id
_entity.type
_entity.pdbx_description
1 polymer ?
#
loop_
_entity_poly.entity_id
_entity_poly.type
_entity_poly.pdbx_seq_one_letter_code
_entity_poly.pdbx_strand_id
1 'polypeptide(L)'
;MPSPTFEQLLRELHASLILRKRPEDVARLIQDLYAAQGTDLDTATEARLAKAAEHSLRNLWHGYTSMREEFARPVGAQRQLARAANLFLSVPDLPDNAGDDPAQIEVVIRRAGEEIGRSYGQNDFGMDRLNRTERTAACLGEISKRQYNKRFRLLRRMEAKLARLIHEQRRREVAITGKGALAHVLPYELFATDPDTAAFIAYVTARGYMRSVFTNGRQRQVYDDVAAALFQRLRNRPERACWYAVAHVHPTAEVLAHVSDQDLTQLLVRWNGFLRRAAGLLEDVWNRHPLERDTMIVRRGDDSSTWNQAAQAWNTARAHWFALLTELGQDEILDRICPGKVPRLMAADVAYWHRMSGGGLHPDTYVWADLPLPWEVLRGEKECPRSLVEAACARHQVDPIAGAWTAPRPAAEAVAFRRTPELVHGVAVADPLMASVLRSAGVFSGKGKRVAAQEWT
;
A
#
# COMPACT_ATOMS: atom_id res chain seq x y z
N MET A 1 -18.07 -32.50 -0.37
CA MET A 1 -16.71 -31.91 -0.42
C MET A 1 -16.62 -31.11 -1.70
N PRO A 2 -16.06 -29.88 -1.68
CA PRO A 2 -15.88 -29.08 -2.89
C PRO A 2 -15.04 -29.83 -3.93
N SER A 3 -15.26 -29.56 -5.22
CA SER A 3 -14.43 -30.13 -6.27
C SER A 3 -12.97 -29.63 -6.10
N PRO A 4 -11.94 -30.45 -6.39
CA PRO A 4 -10.55 -30.00 -6.31
C PRO A 4 -10.27 -28.72 -7.12
N THR A 5 -10.94 -28.58 -8.27
CA THR A 5 -10.88 -27.39 -9.12
C THR A 5 -11.44 -26.15 -8.44
N PHE A 6 -12.58 -26.27 -7.75
CA PHE A 6 -13.20 -25.16 -7.02
C PHE A 6 -12.29 -24.64 -5.89
N GLU A 7 -11.73 -25.56 -5.09
CA GLU A 7 -10.82 -25.21 -4.00
C GLU A 7 -9.54 -24.53 -4.52
N GLN A 8 -9.00 -25.01 -5.65
CA GLN A 8 -7.86 -24.36 -6.29
C GLN A 8 -8.20 -22.93 -6.75
N LEU A 9 -9.36 -22.72 -7.38
CA LEU A 9 -9.78 -21.39 -7.84
C LEU A 9 -9.99 -20.41 -6.68
N LEU A 10 -10.54 -20.85 -5.55
CA LEU A 10 -10.62 -20.03 -4.34
C LEU A 10 -9.24 -19.62 -3.82
N ARG A 11 -8.28 -20.55 -3.81
CA ARG A 11 -6.88 -20.24 -3.44
C ARG A 11 -6.23 -19.27 -4.40
N GLU A 12 -6.51 -19.38 -5.70
CA GLU A 12 -6.01 -18.43 -6.70
C GLU A 12 -6.62 -17.02 -6.54
N LEU A 13 -7.91 -16.93 -6.18
CA LEU A 13 -8.56 -15.66 -5.84
C LEU A 13 -7.98 -15.06 -4.55
N HIS A 14 -7.76 -15.87 -3.51
CA HIS A 14 -7.13 -15.42 -2.27
C HIS A 14 -5.70 -14.92 -2.51
N ALA A 15 -4.89 -15.66 -3.28
CA ALA A 15 -3.55 -15.24 -3.66
C ALA A 15 -3.56 -13.91 -4.44
N SER A 16 -4.65 -13.59 -5.16
CA SER A 16 -4.77 -12.33 -5.88
C SER A 16 -4.83 -11.09 -4.97
N LEU A 17 -5.19 -11.24 -3.68
CA LEU A 17 -5.32 -10.12 -2.73
C LEU A 17 -4.00 -9.40 -2.44
N ILE A 18 -2.86 -10.04 -2.74
CA ILE A 18 -1.50 -9.45 -2.62
C ILE A 18 -0.84 -9.17 -3.98
N LEU A 19 -1.57 -9.42 -5.07
CA LEU A 19 -1.12 -9.24 -6.44
C LEU A 19 -1.87 -8.08 -7.09
N ARG A 20 -1.31 -7.54 -8.16
CA ARG A 20 -1.87 -6.48 -8.99
C ARG A 20 -2.48 -7.06 -10.26
N LYS A 21 -3.19 -8.18 -10.12
CA LYS A 21 -3.91 -8.79 -11.24
C LYS A 21 -4.90 -7.79 -11.80
N ARG A 22 -5.09 -7.82 -13.12
CA ARG A 22 -6.06 -6.93 -13.76
C ARG A 22 -7.48 -7.39 -13.38
N PRO A 23 -8.42 -6.47 -13.15
CA PRO A 23 -9.82 -6.79 -12.87
C PRO A 23 -10.45 -7.73 -13.89
N GLU A 24 -10.02 -7.65 -15.15
CA GLU A 24 -10.43 -8.54 -16.24
C GLU A 24 -10.04 -10.01 -15.98
N ASP A 25 -8.82 -10.23 -15.49
CA ASP A 25 -8.31 -11.57 -15.18
C ASP A 25 -8.97 -12.13 -13.92
N VAL A 26 -9.27 -11.28 -12.94
CA VAL A 26 -10.03 -11.67 -11.74
C VAL A 26 -11.49 -11.95 -12.08
N ALA A 27 -12.12 -11.17 -12.95
CA ALA A 27 -13.48 -11.45 -13.44
C ALA A 27 -13.56 -12.83 -14.11
N ARG A 28 -12.56 -13.19 -14.91
CA ARG A 28 -12.46 -14.53 -15.50
C ARG A 28 -12.34 -15.62 -14.43
N LEU A 29 -11.47 -15.45 -13.43
CA LEU A 29 -11.35 -16.42 -12.33
C LEU A 29 -12.65 -16.59 -11.55
N ILE A 30 -13.42 -15.52 -11.37
CA ILE A 30 -14.75 -15.56 -10.73
C ILE A 30 -15.75 -16.35 -11.59
N GLN A 31 -15.75 -16.17 -12.92
CA GLN A 31 -16.59 -16.98 -13.80
C GLN A 31 -16.22 -18.47 -13.71
N ASP A 32 -14.93 -18.79 -13.75
CA ASP A 32 -14.44 -20.16 -13.64
C ASP A 32 -14.83 -20.77 -12.28
N LEU A 33 -14.78 -19.98 -11.19
CA LEU A 33 -15.19 -20.39 -9.84
C LEU A 33 -16.67 -20.80 -9.81
N TYR A 34 -17.56 -19.94 -10.29
CA TYR A 34 -19.00 -20.24 -10.28
C TYR A 34 -19.35 -21.42 -11.18
N ALA A 35 -18.70 -21.55 -12.34
CA ALA A 35 -18.85 -22.70 -13.21
C ALA A 35 -18.41 -24.01 -12.52
N ALA A 36 -17.25 -24.00 -11.84
CA ALA A 36 -16.75 -25.16 -11.10
C ALA A 36 -17.61 -25.54 -9.89
N GLN A 37 -18.35 -24.56 -9.33
CA GLN A 37 -19.32 -24.77 -8.26
C GLN A 37 -20.69 -25.26 -8.79
N GLY A 38 -20.97 -25.10 -10.08
CA GLY A 38 -22.31 -25.29 -10.64
C GLY A 38 -23.32 -24.23 -10.16
N THR A 39 -22.86 -23.00 -9.92
CA THR A 39 -23.72 -21.90 -9.49
C THR A 39 -24.24 -21.12 -10.68
N ASP A 40 -25.56 -21.09 -10.84
CA ASP A 40 -26.21 -20.25 -11.84
C ASP A 40 -26.15 -18.77 -11.43
N LEU A 41 -25.60 -17.96 -12.33
CA LEU A 41 -25.59 -16.52 -12.20
C LEU A 41 -26.88 -15.95 -12.80
N ASP A 42 -27.41 -14.89 -12.20
CA ASP A 42 -28.44 -14.11 -12.88
C ASP A 42 -27.85 -13.47 -14.16
N THR A 43 -28.68 -13.31 -15.18
CA THR A 43 -28.26 -12.84 -16.50
C THR A 43 -27.52 -11.50 -16.46
N ALA A 44 -27.89 -10.61 -15.54
CA ALA A 44 -27.26 -9.30 -15.42
C ALA A 44 -25.84 -9.40 -14.83
N THR A 45 -25.65 -10.22 -13.79
CA THR A 45 -24.32 -10.48 -13.23
C THR A 45 -23.42 -11.22 -14.22
N GLU A 46 -23.95 -12.24 -14.89
CA GLU A 46 -23.21 -12.99 -15.91
C GLU A 46 -22.73 -12.07 -17.04
N ALA A 47 -23.61 -11.23 -17.59
CA ALA A 47 -23.27 -10.30 -18.67
C ALA A 47 -22.19 -9.29 -18.25
N ARG A 48 -22.24 -8.76 -17.02
CA ARG A 48 -21.24 -7.82 -16.50
C ARG A 48 -19.88 -8.50 -16.31
N LEU A 49 -19.85 -9.70 -15.73
CA LEU A 49 -18.62 -10.47 -15.58
C LEU A 49 -18.03 -10.84 -16.95
N ALA A 50 -18.86 -11.28 -17.90
CA ALA A 50 -18.43 -11.63 -19.25
C ALA A 50 -17.82 -10.42 -19.97
N LYS A 51 -18.46 -9.25 -19.89
CA LYS A 51 -17.92 -7.99 -20.44
C LYS A 51 -16.57 -7.61 -19.85
N ALA A 52 -16.37 -7.79 -18.55
CA ALA A 52 -15.08 -7.54 -17.92
C ALA A 52 -14.03 -8.59 -18.34
N ALA A 53 -14.40 -9.86 -18.36
CA ALA A 53 -13.52 -10.99 -18.67
C ALA A 53 -13.17 -11.13 -20.16
N GLU A 54 -13.90 -10.44 -21.05
CA GLU A 54 -13.64 -10.40 -22.51
C GLU A 54 -12.17 -10.08 -22.81
N HIS A 55 -11.55 -9.19 -22.04
CA HIS A 55 -10.15 -8.75 -22.21
C HIS A 55 -9.18 -9.34 -21.20
N SER A 56 -9.55 -10.45 -20.56
CA SER A 56 -8.60 -11.24 -19.77
C SER A 56 -7.43 -11.70 -20.65
N LEU A 57 -6.24 -11.88 -20.07
CA LEU A 57 -5.03 -12.25 -20.82
C LEU A 57 -5.24 -13.57 -21.56
N ARG A 58 -6.04 -14.49 -20.98
CA ARG A 58 -6.41 -15.76 -21.62
C ARG A 58 -7.13 -15.58 -22.96
N ASN A 59 -7.82 -14.46 -23.17
CA ASN A 59 -8.62 -14.17 -24.36
C ASN A 59 -7.90 -13.26 -25.37
N LEU A 60 -6.79 -12.62 -24.99
CA LEU A 60 -6.04 -11.73 -25.87
C LEU A 60 -5.06 -12.53 -26.72
N TRP A 61 -4.93 -12.20 -28.01
CA TRP A 61 -4.14 -13.00 -28.96
C TRP A 61 -2.66 -13.18 -28.54
N HIS A 62 -2.09 -12.20 -27.84
CA HIS A 62 -0.71 -12.19 -27.36
C HIS A 62 -0.60 -12.56 -25.87
N GLY A 63 -1.72 -12.66 -25.14
CA GLY A 63 -1.74 -12.99 -23.72
C GLY A 63 -0.84 -12.12 -22.84
N TYR A 64 -0.56 -10.88 -23.26
CA TYR A 64 0.51 -10.05 -22.71
C TYR A 64 0.03 -8.70 -22.17
N THR A 65 0.64 -8.25 -21.08
CA THR A 65 0.52 -6.89 -20.53
C THR A 65 1.91 -6.34 -20.21
N SER A 66 2.11 -5.03 -20.39
CA SER A 66 3.35 -4.35 -19.97
C SER A 66 3.39 -4.05 -18.47
N MET A 67 2.27 -4.33 -17.77
CA MET A 67 2.05 -3.97 -16.39
C MET A 67 2.51 -5.10 -15.46
N ARG A 68 3.36 -4.76 -14.50
CA ARG A 68 3.73 -5.72 -13.44
C ARG A 68 2.53 -6.07 -12.58
N GLU A 69 2.26 -7.37 -12.46
CA GLU A 69 1.24 -7.97 -11.61
C GLU A 69 1.71 -8.18 -10.16
N GLU A 70 2.97 -7.88 -9.84
CA GLU A 70 3.46 -7.94 -8.46
C GLU A 70 3.78 -6.54 -7.93
N PHE A 71 3.56 -6.37 -6.62
CA PHE A 71 4.18 -5.28 -5.87
C PHE A 71 5.69 -5.51 -5.76
N ALA A 72 6.47 -4.42 -5.75
CA ALA A 72 7.90 -4.53 -5.53
C ALA A 72 8.18 -5.20 -4.18
N ARG A 73 8.93 -6.30 -4.20
CA ARG A 73 9.34 -7.00 -2.99
C ARG A 73 10.62 -6.37 -2.43
N PRO A 74 10.74 -6.19 -1.10
CA PRO A 74 12.00 -5.83 -0.48
C PRO A 74 13.07 -6.86 -0.84
N VAL A 75 14.29 -6.39 -1.09
CA VAL A 75 15.43 -7.29 -1.28
C VAL A 75 15.91 -7.69 0.11
N GLY A 76 15.89 -8.99 0.42
CA GLY A 76 16.41 -9.53 1.68
C GLY A 76 17.93 -9.43 1.87
N ALA A 77 18.42 -10.02 2.95
CA ALA A 77 19.83 -10.07 3.36
C ALA A 77 20.51 -11.43 3.09
N GLN A 78 19.93 -12.29 2.25
CA GLN A 78 20.40 -13.67 2.04
C GLN A 78 21.89 -13.75 1.65
N ARG A 79 22.35 -12.84 0.78
CA ARG A 79 23.77 -12.76 0.38
C ARG A 79 24.70 -12.42 1.54
N GLN A 80 24.23 -11.58 2.46
CA GLN A 80 24.99 -11.19 3.65
C GLN A 80 25.01 -12.32 4.68
N LEU A 81 23.89 -13.04 4.86
CA LEU A 81 23.80 -14.23 5.71
C LEU A 81 24.74 -15.34 5.22
N ALA A 82 24.71 -15.67 3.92
CA ALA A 82 25.63 -16.63 3.33
C ALA A 82 27.10 -16.21 3.54
N ARG A 83 27.40 -14.90 3.49
CA ARG A 83 28.74 -14.41 3.77
C ARG A 83 29.10 -14.49 5.26
N ALA A 84 28.12 -14.36 6.17
CA ALA A 84 28.32 -14.51 7.60
C ALA A 84 28.61 -15.97 7.96
N ALA A 85 27.86 -16.94 7.41
CA ALA A 85 28.10 -18.37 7.58
C ALA A 85 29.54 -18.78 7.17
N ASN A 86 30.08 -18.13 6.14
CA ASN A 86 31.47 -18.35 5.71
C ASN A 86 32.56 -17.71 6.61
N LEU A 87 32.19 -16.78 7.49
CA LEU A 87 33.15 -15.99 8.28
C LEU A 87 33.08 -16.25 9.78
N PHE A 88 31.94 -16.71 10.29
CA PHE A 88 31.67 -16.92 11.70
C PHE A 88 31.29 -18.38 11.92
N LEU A 89 31.87 -19.02 12.93
CA LEU A 89 31.63 -20.45 13.21
C LEU A 89 30.27 -20.67 13.89
N SER A 90 29.78 -19.65 14.58
CA SER A 90 28.53 -19.62 15.33
C SER A 90 27.32 -19.45 14.43
N VAL A 91 27.51 -19.10 13.16
CA VAL A 91 26.40 -18.89 12.23
C VAL A 91 26.10 -20.21 11.54
N PRO A 92 24.92 -20.82 11.80
CA PRO A 92 24.54 -22.07 11.16
C PRO A 92 24.21 -21.85 9.69
N ASP A 93 24.09 -22.95 8.95
CA ASP A 93 23.42 -22.93 7.65
C ASP A 93 21.94 -22.54 7.85
N LEU A 94 21.49 -21.58 7.05
CA LEU A 94 20.16 -21.00 7.14
C LEU A 94 19.38 -21.32 5.86
N PRO A 95 18.05 -21.46 5.94
CA PRO A 95 17.24 -21.68 4.75
C PRO A 95 17.32 -20.49 3.79
N ASP A 96 16.97 -20.72 2.53
CA ASP A 96 17.10 -19.73 1.44
C ASP A 96 16.23 -18.47 1.62
N ASN A 97 15.23 -18.52 2.51
CA ASN A 97 14.33 -17.42 2.84
C ASN A 97 14.67 -16.71 4.16
N ALA A 98 15.69 -17.14 4.90
CA ALA A 98 16.07 -16.51 6.18
C ALA A 98 16.40 -15.02 6.01
N GLY A 99 16.94 -14.64 4.85
CA GLY A 99 17.25 -13.27 4.50
C GLY A 99 16.04 -12.35 4.33
N ASP A 100 14.82 -12.88 4.31
CA ASP A 100 13.60 -12.07 4.24
C ASP A 100 12.97 -11.85 5.64
N ASP A 101 13.46 -12.53 6.67
CA ASP A 101 12.97 -12.43 8.05
C ASP A 101 13.89 -11.54 8.90
N PRO A 102 13.43 -10.33 9.30
CA PRO A 102 14.20 -9.43 10.15
C PRO A 102 14.67 -10.06 11.48
N ALA A 103 13.85 -10.92 12.10
CA ALA A 103 14.17 -11.52 13.38
C ALA A 103 15.33 -12.51 13.25
N GLN A 104 15.31 -13.35 12.21
CA GLN A 104 16.41 -14.27 11.92
C GLN A 104 17.72 -13.53 11.60
N ILE A 105 17.64 -12.46 10.81
CA ILE A 105 18.81 -11.63 10.50
C ILE A 105 19.40 -11.04 11.78
N GLU A 106 18.57 -10.49 12.67
CA GLU A 106 19.02 -9.90 13.94
C GLU A 106 19.70 -10.94 14.84
N VAL A 107 19.10 -12.12 14.99
CA VAL A 107 19.68 -13.23 15.76
C VAL A 107 21.08 -13.59 15.25
N VAL A 108 21.24 -13.68 13.93
CA VAL A 108 22.54 -13.96 13.30
C VAL A 108 23.55 -12.85 13.55
N ILE A 109 23.14 -11.58 13.44
CA ILE A 109 24.03 -10.44 13.72
C ILE A 109 24.51 -10.49 15.17
N ARG A 110 23.61 -10.73 16.13
CA ARG A 110 23.94 -10.79 17.56
C ARG A 110 24.92 -11.93 17.84
N ARG A 111 24.60 -13.14 17.39
CA ARG A 111 25.43 -14.34 17.60
C ARG A 111 26.81 -14.26 16.92
N ALA A 112 26.88 -13.65 15.74
CA ALA A 112 28.16 -13.40 15.07
C ALA A 112 28.96 -12.25 15.74
N GLY A 113 28.26 -11.30 16.36
CA GLY A 113 28.87 -10.22 17.14
C GLY A 113 29.61 -10.73 18.36
N GLU A 114 29.02 -11.68 19.08
CA GLU A 114 29.64 -12.34 20.25
C GLU A 114 31.02 -12.93 19.93
N GLU A 115 31.19 -13.59 18.78
CA GLU A 115 32.48 -14.16 18.37
C GLU A 115 33.62 -13.15 18.21
N ILE A 116 33.29 -11.87 18.02
CA ILE A 116 34.29 -10.82 17.83
C ILE A 116 34.24 -9.75 18.91
N GLY A 117 33.55 -10.03 20.03
CA GLY A 117 33.41 -9.10 21.14
C GLY A 117 32.73 -7.79 20.75
N ARG A 118 31.75 -7.85 19.85
CA ARG A 118 30.99 -6.69 19.37
C ARG A 118 29.52 -6.85 19.70
N SER A 119 28.96 -5.94 20.48
CA SER A 119 27.52 -5.91 20.76
C SER A 119 26.71 -5.35 19.58
N TYR A 120 25.43 -5.66 19.52
CA TYR A 120 24.52 -5.09 18.52
C TYR A 120 24.45 -3.56 18.67
N GLY A 121 24.46 -2.82 17.55
CA GLY A 121 24.44 -1.35 17.54
C GLY A 121 25.83 -0.69 17.63
N GLN A 122 26.85 -1.42 18.11
CA GLN A 122 28.24 -0.96 18.16
C GLN A 122 28.87 -0.95 16.75
N ASN A 123 28.71 0.16 16.04
CA ASN A 123 29.02 0.31 14.62
C ASN A 123 30.17 1.30 14.32
N ASP A 124 30.69 1.98 15.33
CA ASP A 124 31.72 2.99 15.17
C ASP A 124 33.12 2.36 15.01
N PHE A 125 33.86 2.80 13.99
CA PHE A 125 35.19 2.23 13.74
C PHE A 125 36.28 2.70 14.70
N GLY A 126 36.09 3.85 15.34
CA GLY A 126 37.00 4.42 16.31
C GLY A 126 36.73 3.90 17.71
N MET A 127 35.47 3.96 18.14
CA MET A 127 35.05 3.68 19.52
C MET A 127 34.76 2.21 19.78
N ASP A 128 34.07 1.55 18.86
CA ASP A 128 33.52 0.20 19.13
C ASP A 128 34.43 -0.93 18.65
N ARG A 129 35.44 -0.60 17.85
CA ARG A 129 36.28 -1.60 17.19
C ARG A 129 37.52 -1.89 18.04
N LEU A 130 37.65 -3.14 18.48
CA LEU A 130 38.77 -3.56 19.31
C LEU A 130 40.14 -3.36 18.62
N ASN A 131 41.05 -2.67 19.32
CA ASN A 131 42.45 -2.50 18.97
C ASN A 131 43.26 -3.80 19.23
N ARG A 132 44.59 -3.77 19.06
CA ARG A 132 45.40 -4.98 19.22
C ARG A 132 45.35 -5.52 20.65
N THR A 133 45.54 -4.64 21.64
CA THR A 133 45.55 -4.99 23.06
C THR A 133 44.19 -5.52 23.49
N GLU A 134 43.12 -4.86 23.09
CA GLU A 134 41.73 -5.26 23.39
C GLU A 134 41.36 -6.60 22.77
N ARG A 135 41.77 -6.88 21.52
CA ARG A 135 41.56 -8.21 20.91
C ARG A 135 42.30 -9.30 21.66
N THR A 136 43.52 -9.06 22.10
CA THR A 136 44.26 -10.04 22.91
C THR A 136 43.55 -10.28 24.24
N ALA A 137 43.08 -9.23 24.92
CA ALA A 137 42.32 -9.34 26.17
C ALA A 137 40.98 -10.09 25.98
N ALA A 138 40.35 -9.96 24.81
CA ALA A 138 39.13 -10.68 24.45
C ALA A 138 39.37 -12.11 23.93
N CYS A 139 40.58 -12.65 24.05
CA CYS A 139 40.98 -13.95 23.50
C CYS A 139 40.84 -14.09 21.97
N LEU A 140 40.86 -12.97 21.25
CA LEU A 140 40.80 -12.88 19.78
C LEU A 140 42.18 -12.62 19.14
N GLY A 141 43.25 -12.85 19.90
CA GLY A 141 44.63 -12.56 19.49
C GLY A 141 45.09 -13.32 18.23
N GLU A 142 44.50 -14.51 17.99
CA GLU A 142 44.80 -15.35 16.83
C GLU A 142 44.15 -14.85 15.53
N ILE A 143 43.11 -14.01 15.62
CA ILE A 143 42.46 -13.43 14.44
C ILE A 143 43.29 -12.27 13.94
N SER A 144 43.73 -12.35 12.67
CA SER A 144 44.45 -11.23 12.05
C SER A 144 43.60 -9.96 12.01
N LYS A 145 44.23 -8.78 12.14
CA LYS A 145 43.56 -7.46 12.04
C LYS A 145 42.66 -7.36 10.81
N ARG A 146 43.09 -7.92 9.68
CA ARG A 146 42.33 -7.90 8.42
C ARG A 146 41.05 -8.74 8.51
N GLN A 147 41.12 -9.93 9.09
CA GLN A 147 39.96 -10.81 9.27
C GLN A 147 38.96 -10.20 10.27
N TYR A 148 39.44 -9.67 11.40
CA TYR A 148 38.61 -8.96 12.37
C TYR A 148 37.87 -7.77 11.72
N ASN A 149 38.61 -6.90 11.02
CA ASN A 149 38.02 -5.76 10.31
C ASN A 149 37.02 -6.17 9.21
N LYS A 150 37.18 -7.34 8.60
CA LYS A 150 36.24 -7.86 7.60
C LYS A 150 34.93 -8.30 8.28
N ARG A 151 35.02 -8.97 9.43
CA ARG A 151 33.87 -9.37 10.25
C ARG A 151 33.09 -8.18 10.78
N PHE A 152 33.79 -7.22 11.42
CA PHE A 152 33.18 -5.97 11.91
C PHE A 152 32.43 -5.22 10.80
N ARG A 153 33.07 -5.06 9.62
CA ARG A 153 32.44 -4.42 8.44
C ARG A 153 31.24 -5.18 7.89
N LEU A 154 31.22 -6.50 8.01
CA LEU A 154 30.07 -7.28 7.58
C LEU A 154 28.90 -7.03 8.50
N LEU A 155 29.08 -7.14 9.83
CA LEU A 155 28.00 -6.96 10.79
C LEU A 155 27.40 -5.56 10.75
N ARG A 156 28.22 -4.51 10.66
CA ARG A 156 27.72 -3.15 10.44
C ARG A 156 26.85 -3.02 9.20
N ARG A 157 27.29 -3.62 8.08
CA ARG A 157 26.50 -3.59 6.83
C ARG A 157 25.24 -4.43 6.93
N MET A 158 25.25 -5.49 7.72
CA MET A 158 24.07 -6.31 8.01
C MET A 158 23.05 -5.55 8.85
N GLU A 159 23.47 -4.82 9.89
CA GLU A 159 22.57 -3.96 10.68
C GLU A 159 21.95 -2.85 9.82
N ALA A 160 22.74 -2.16 8.99
CA ALA A 160 22.22 -1.18 8.05
C ALA A 160 21.25 -1.81 7.02
N LYS A 161 21.55 -3.04 6.58
CA LYS A 161 20.69 -3.80 5.65
C LYS A 161 19.38 -4.23 6.32
N LEU A 162 19.43 -4.67 7.58
CA LEU A 162 18.28 -5.03 8.40
C LEU A 162 17.36 -3.82 8.60
N ALA A 163 17.90 -2.68 9.02
CA ALA A 163 17.14 -1.44 9.16
C ALA A 163 16.45 -1.04 7.84
N ARG A 164 17.17 -1.15 6.72
CA ARG A 164 16.58 -0.91 5.38
C ARG A 164 15.50 -1.92 5.02
N LEU A 165 15.69 -3.21 5.33
CA LEU A 165 14.70 -4.25 5.04
C LEU A 165 13.40 -3.98 5.80
N ILE A 166 13.48 -3.67 7.09
CA ILE A 166 12.31 -3.31 7.92
C ILE A 166 11.57 -2.10 7.32
N HIS A 167 12.30 -1.05 6.94
CA HIS A 167 11.71 0.12 6.30
C HIS A 167 11.00 -0.23 4.98
N GLU A 168 11.64 -1.04 4.13
CA GLU A 168 11.07 -1.46 2.84
C GLU A 168 9.85 -2.39 2.99
N GLN A 169 9.84 -3.26 4.01
CA GLN A 169 8.68 -4.09 4.34
C GLN A 169 7.49 -3.23 4.77
N ARG A 170 7.71 -2.24 5.66
CA ARG A 170 6.68 -1.27 6.05
C ARG A 170 6.17 -0.48 4.85
N ARG A 171 7.06 -0.01 3.98
CA ARG A 171 6.68 0.71 2.76
C ARG A 171 5.81 -0.16 1.84
N ARG A 172 6.14 -1.45 1.69
CA ARG A 172 5.33 -2.39 0.92
C ARG A 172 3.94 -2.59 1.53
N GLU A 173 3.84 -2.81 2.85
CA GLU A 173 2.56 -2.93 3.56
C GLU A 173 1.69 -1.68 3.33
N VAL A 174 2.28 -0.49 3.48
CA VAL A 174 1.61 0.79 3.24
C VAL A 174 1.10 0.90 1.80
N ALA A 175 1.93 0.55 0.81
CA ALA A 175 1.56 0.63 -0.60
C ALA A 175 0.42 -0.33 -0.98
N ILE A 176 0.40 -1.53 -0.40
CA ILE A 176 -0.66 -2.52 -0.61
C ILE A 176 -1.95 -2.02 0.06
N THR A 177 -1.89 -1.70 1.34
CA THR A 177 -3.06 -1.28 2.12
C THR A 177 -3.72 -0.03 1.57
N GLY A 178 -2.93 0.94 1.06
CA GLY A 178 -3.52 2.17 0.55
C GLY A 178 -4.45 1.98 -0.65
N LYS A 179 -4.31 0.88 -1.40
CA LYS A 179 -5.15 0.59 -2.57
C LYS A 179 -6.10 -0.58 -2.39
N GLY A 180 -5.69 -1.60 -1.66
CA GLY A 180 -6.48 -2.83 -1.42
C GLY A 180 -7.08 -2.90 -0.02
N ALA A 181 -6.96 -1.84 0.78
CA ALA A 181 -7.36 -1.82 2.18
C ALA A 181 -6.76 -3.03 2.95
N LEU A 182 -7.50 -3.63 3.89
CA LEU A 182 -7.03 -4.79 4.66
C LEU A 182 -7.24 -6.13 3.93
N ALA A 183 -7.49 -6.14 2.61
CA ALA A 183 -7.66 -7.40 1.86
C ALA A 183 -6.49 -8.37 2.06
N HIS A 184 -5.26 -7.84 1.99
CA HIS A 184 -4.02 -8.62 2.04
C HIS A 184 -3.75 -9.32 3.39
N VAL A 185 -4.48 -8.96 4.46
CA VAL A 185 -4.36 -9.61 5.78
C VAL A 185 -5.52 -10.56 6.08
N LEU A 186 -6.46 -10.75 5.15
CA LEU A 186 -7.54 -11.72 5.31
C LEU A 186 -6.96 -13.15 5.30
N PRO A 187 -7.18 -13.94 6.36
CA PRO A 187 -6.85 -15.36 6.35
C PRO A 187 -7.65 -16.09 5.27
N TYR A 188 -7.09 -17.19 4.75
CA TYR A 188 -7.73 -17.96 3.70
C TYR A 188 -9.09 -18.50 4.18
N GLU A 189 -9.17 -18.96 5.42
CA GLU A 189 -10.34 -19.59 6.02
C GLU A 189 -11.52 -18.62 6.07
N LEU A 190 -11.25 -17.36 6.48
CA LEU A 190 -12.25 -16.31 6.53
C LEU A 190 -12.68 -15.89 5.11
N PHE A 191 -11.73 -15.76 4.20
CA PHE A 191 -11.99 -15.40 2.80
C PHE A 191 -12.83 -16.46 2.07
N ALA A 192 -12.53 -17.74 2.30
CA ALA A 192 -13.15 -18.88 1.62
C ALA A 192 -14.48 -19.33 2.26
N THR A 193 -14.95 -18.65 3.31
CA THR A 193 -16.21 -18.99 4.01
C THR A 193 -17.41 -18.95 3.07
N ASP A 194 -17.45 -17.97 2.16
CA ASP A 194 -18.53 -17.80 1.18
C ASP A 194 -17.96 -17.37 -0.20
N PRO A 195 -18.27 -18.09 -1.29
CA PRO A 195 -17.75 -17.78 -2.62
C PRO A 195 -18.20 -16.44 -3.20
N ASP A 196 -19.44 -16.02 -2.91
CA ASP A 196 -19.94 -14.72 -3.36
C ASP A 196 -19.12 -13.60 -2.67
N THR A 197 -18.82 -13.76 -1.38
CA THR A 197 -17.95 -12.88 -0.59
C THR A 197 -16.53 -12.85 -1.15
N ALA A 198 -15.95 -14.02 -1.42
CA ALA A 198 -14.61 -14.16 -2.01
C ALA A 198 -14.53 -13.44 -3.38
N ALA A 199 -15.54 -13.61 -4.24
CA ALA A 199 -15.61 -12.98 -5.55
C ALA A 199 -15.68 -11.44 -5.44
N PHE A 200 -16.53 -10.91 -4.57
CA PHE A 200 -16.63 -9.47 -4.34
C PHE A 200 -15.31 -8.88 -3.85
N ILE A 201 -14.71 -9.47 -2.80
CA ILE A 201 -13.45 -9.00 -2.19
C ILE A 201 -12.31 -9.04 -3.22
N ALA A 202 -12.16 -10.14 -3.94
CA ALA A 202 -11.10 -10.27 -4.95
C ALA A 202 -11.26 -9.23 -6.06
N TYR A 203 -12.48 -9.03 -6.57
CA TYR A 203 -12.73 -8.09 -7.64
C TYR A 203 -12.48 -6.63 -7.23
N VAL A 204 -13.07 -6.19 -6.11
CA VAL A 204 -12.91 -4.80 -5.64
C VAL A 204 -11.44 -4.48 -5.30
N THR A 205 -10.72 -5.47 -4.77
CA THR A 205 -9.28 -5.36 -4.48
C THR A 205 -8.47 -5.19 -5.77
N ALA A 206 -8.73 -6.00 -6.80
CA ALA A 206 -8.09 -5.87 -8.11
C ALA A 206 -8.35 -4.49 -8.75
N ARG A 207 -9.59 -3.99 -8.62
CA ARG A 207 -9.96 -2.63 -9.06
C ARG A 207 -9.19 -1.55 -8.31
N GLY A 208 -9.02 -1.70 -7.00
CA GLY A 208 -8.22 -0.80 -6.17
C GLY A 208 -6.75 -0.74 -6.57
N TYR A 209 -6.16 -1.89 -6.94
CA TYR A 209 -4.74 -2.00 -7.30
C TYR A 209 -4.33 -1.44 -8.66
N MET A 210 -5.31 -1.08 -9.49
CA MET A 210 -5.06 -0.41 -10.75
C MET A 210 -4.15 0.82 -10.60
N ARG A 211 -3.29 1.04 -11.59
CA ARG A 211 -2.41 2.22 -11.62
C ARG A 211 -3.23 3.47 -11.96
N SER A 212 -2.90 4.57 -11.30
CA SER A 212 -3.53 5.86 -11.56
C SER A 212 -3.04 6.38 -12.91
N VAL A 213 -3.98 6.88 -13.71
CA VAL A 213 -3.70 7.57 -14.97
C VAL A 213 -3.45 9.04 -14.64
N PHE A 214 -2.44 9.64 -15.27
CA PHE A 214 -2.27 11.09 -15.25
C PHE A 214 -3.36 11.73 -16.10
N THR A 215 -4.18 12.54 -15.45
CA THR A 215 -5.33 13.21 -16.07
C THR A 215 -5.56 14.54 -15.37
N ASN A 216 -6.02 15.53 -16.12
CA ASN A 216 -6.55 16.79 -15.59
C ASN A 216 -8.05 16.69 -15.23
N GLY A 217 -8.68 15.53 -15.44
CA GLY A 217 -10.06 15.23 -15.10
C GLY A 217 -10.20 14.39 -13.83
N ARG A 218 -11.37 13.76 -13.66
CA ARG A 218 -11.65 12.91 -12.50
C ARG A 218 -10.84 11.62 -12.55
N GLN A 219 -10.29 11.24 -11.39
CA GLN A 219 -9.65 9.94 -11.21
C GLN A 219 -10.69 8.81 -11.26
N ARG A 220 -10.24 7.63 -11.71
CA ARG A 220 -11.11 6.46 -11.83
C ARG A 220 -11.57 5.97 -10.45
N GLN A 221 -12.85 5.65 -10.34
CA GLN A 221 -13.43 5.04 -9.14
C GLN A 221 -13.22 3.52 -9.11
N VAL A 222 -13.13 2.97 -7.89
CA VAL A 222 -12.90 1.54 -7.65
C VAL A 222 -14.20 0.75 -7.86
N TYR A 223 -15.30 1.25 -7.32
CA TYR A 223 -16.62 0.62 -7.37
C TYR A 223 -17.29 0.86 -8.73
N ASP A 224 -17.47 -0.20 -9.51
CA ASP A 224 -18.11 -0.16 -10.83
C ASP A 224 -19.25 -1.17 -10.94
N ASP A 225 -19.89 -1.23 -12.11
CA ASP A 225 -21.06 -2.10 -12.34
C ASP A 225 -20.83 -3.58 -12.00
N VAL A 226 -19.60 -4.09 -12.16
CA VAL A 226 -19.28 -5.49 -11.85
C VAL A 226 -19.17 -5.67 -10.35
N ALA A 227 -18.48 -4.75 -9.65
CA ALA A 227 -18.46 -4.74 -8.20
C ALA A 227 -19.87 -4.63 -7.61
N ALA A 228 -20.72 -3.78 -8.20
CA ALA A 228 -22.11 -3.62 -7.79
C ALA A 228 -22.95 -4.88 -8.02
N ALA A 229 -22.76 -5.60 -9.13
CA ALA A 229 -23.44 -6.87 -9.37
C ALA A 229 -23.02 -7.95 -8.36
N LEU A 230 -21.73 -8.07 -8.08
CA LEU A 230 -21.22 -8.99 -7.06
C LEU A 230 -21.71 -8.62 -5.65
N PHE A 231 -21.74 -7.33 -5.32
CA PHE A 231 -22.27 -6.86 -4.04
C PHE A 231 -23.78 -7.13 -3.91
N GLN A 232 -24.53 -6.97 -5.00
CA GLN A 232 -25.96 -7.30 -5.00
C GLN A 232 -26.23 -8.77 -4.71
N ARG A 233 -25.32 -9.69 -5.08
CA ARG A 233 -25.45 -11.10 -4.68
C ARG A 233 -25.34 -11.29 -3.17
N LEU A 234 -24.45 -10.55 -2.51
CA LEU A 234 -24.35 -10.54 -1.04
C LEU A 234 -25.65 -10.03 -0.41
N ARG A 235 -26.20 -8.93 -0.94
CA ARG A 235 -27.48 -8.36 -0.49
C ARG A 235 -28.66 -9.32 -0.67
N ASN A 236 -28.64 -10.15 -1.71
CA ASN A 236 -29.72 -11.10 -1.97
C ASN A 236 -29.66 -12.32 -1.04
N ARG A 237 -28.53 -12.56 -0.35
CA ARG A 237 -28.30 -13.68 0.59
C ARG A 237 -27.49 -13.22 1.80
N PRO A 238 -27.99 -12.24 2.57
CA PRO A 238 -27.22 -11.60 3.64
C PRO A 238 -26.82 -12.56 4.76
N GLU A 239 -27.56 -13.64 4.96
CA GLU A 239 -27.28 -14.69 5.95
C GLU A 239 -26.08 -15.57 5.59
N ARG A 240 -25.67 -15.59 4.33
CA ARG A 240 -24.49 -16.36 3.86
C ARG A 240 -23.24 -15.50 3.74
N ALA A 241 -23.41 -14.21 3.47
CA ALA A 241 -22.31 -13.29 3.26
C ALA A 241 -21.45 -13.16 4.52
N CYS A 242 -20.12 -13.26 4.36
CA CYS A 242 -19.19 -13.01 5.46
C CYS A 242 -18.92 -11.50 5.57
N TRP A 243 -19.86 -10.76 6.16
CA TRP A 243 -19.81 -9.29 6.27
C TRP A 243 -18.55 -8.78 6.96
N TYR A 244 -18.02 -9.51 7.95
CA TYR A 244 -16.74 -9.18 8.58
C TYR A 244 -15.57 -9.18 7.58
N ALA A 245 -15.52 -10.13 6.65
CA ALA A 245 -14.52 -10.16 5.60
C ALA A 245 -14.71 -9.00 4.61
N VAL A 246 -15.96 -8.68 4.24
CA VAL A 246 -16.30 -7.55 3.36
C VAL A 246 -15.87 -6.21 3.99
N ALA A 247 -16.05 -6.04 5.30
CA ALA A 247 -15.68 -4.83 6.04
C ALA A 247 -14.17 -4.53 6.02
N HIS A 248 -13.31 -5.52 5.74
CA HIS A 248 -11.86 -5.28 5.57
C HIS A 248 -11.55 -4.43 4.33
N VAL A 249 -12.43 -4.44 3.32
CA VAL A 249 -12.21 -3.79 2.02
C VAL A 249 -13.24 -2.73 1.68
N HIS A 250 -14.47 -2.87 2.16
CA HIS A 250 -15.59 -2.00 1.80
C HIS A 250 -16.48 -1.69 3.03
N PRO A 251 -15.96 -0.96 4.04
CA PRO A 251 -16.71 -0.62 5.25
C PRO A 251 -17.68 0.54 5.00
N THR A 252 -18.73 0.28 4.22
CA THR A 252 -19.87 1.20 4.11
C THR A 252 -20.84 0.98 5.26
N ALA A 253 -21.68 1.98 5.59
CA ALA A 253 -22.69 1.84 6.64
C ALA A 253 -23.55 0.57 6.48
N GLU A 254 -23.95 0.24 5.24
CA GLU A 254 -24.69 -1.00 4.96
C GLU A 254 -23.90 -2.27 5.33
N VAL A 255 -22.61 -2.34 5.00
CA VAL A 255 -21.78 -3.50 5.35
C VAL A 255 -21.56 -3.57 6.86
N LEU A 256 -21.27 -2.43 7.49
CA LEU A 256 -20.92 -2.36 8.90
C LEU A 256 -22.11 -2.69 9.81
N ALA A 257 -23.33 -2.35 9.41
CA ALA A 257 -24.57 -2.71 10.12
C ALA A 257 -24.80 -4.22 10.28
N HIS A 258 -24.09 -5.05 9.51
CA HIS A 258 -24.14 -6.51 9.62
C HIS A 258 -22.99 -7.10 10.47
N VAL A 259 -22.07 -6.29 10.95
CA VAL A 259 -20.88 -6.74 11.70
C VAL A 259 -21.11 -6.50 13.19
N SER A 260 -20.71 -7.45 14.02
CA SER A 260 -20.85 -7.33 15.48
C SER A 260 -19.98 -6.20 16.03
N ASP A 261 -20.42 -5.54 17.11
CA ASP A 261 -19.63 -4.50 17.80
C ASP A 261 -18.24 -4.97 18.20
N GLN A 262 -18.11 -6.24 18.59
CA GLN A 262 -16.82 -6.86 18.93
C GLN A 262 -15.87 -6.87 17.72
N ASP A 263 -16.37 -7.24 16.54
CA ASP A 263 -15.60 -7.29 15.31
C ASP A 263 -15.33 -5.89 14.75
N LEU A 264 -16.28 -4.97 14.85
CA LEU A 264 -16.10 -3.55 14.53
C LEU A 264 -14.98 -2.95 15.38
N THR A 265 -14.95 -3.24 16.69
CA THR A 265 -13.90 -2.81 17.61
C THR A 265 -12.53 -3.39 17.22
N GLN A 266 -12.46 -4.67 16.84
CA GLN A 266 -11.22 -5.28 16.36
C GLN A 266 -10.71 -4.59 15.07
N LEU A 267 -11.60 -4.30 14.13
CA LEU A 267 -11.25 -3.54 12.92
C LEU A 267 -10.78 -2.13 13.25
N LEU A 268 -11.42 -1.45 14.21
CA LEU A 268 -11.05 -0.11 14.64
C LEU A 268 -9.61 -0.09 15.20
N VAL A 269 -9.27 -1.06 16.04
CA VAL A 269 -7.90 -1.22 16.58
C VAL A 269 -6.90 -1.48 15.46
N ARG A 270 -7.22 -2.34 14.49
CA ARG A 270 -6.35 -2.62 13.33
C ARG A 270 -6.09 -1.38 12.49
N TRP A 271 -7.15 -0.64 12.14
CA TRP A 271 -7.05 0.60 11.37
C TRP A 271 -6.31 1.70 12.13
N ASN A 272 -6.53 1.85 13.43
CA ASN A 272 -5.77 2.79 14.26
C ASN A 272 -4.27 2.44 14.30
N GLY A 273 -3.95 1.15 14.48
CA GLY A 273 -2.57 0.68 14.42
C GLY A 273 -1.91 0.94 13.06
N PHE A 274 -2.66 0.77 11.96
CA PHE A 274 -2.18 1.07 10.62
C PHE A 274 -2.04 2.59 10.35
N LEU A 275 -2.95 3.42 10.85
CA LEU A 275 -2.85 4.89 10.79
C LEU A 275 -1.54 5.39 11.38
N ARG A 276 -1.14 4.86 12.56
CA ARG A 276 0.14 5.18 13.19
C ARG A 276 1.34 4.78 12.32
N ARG A 277 1.28 3.63 11.63
CA ARG A 277 2.33 3.21 10.68
C ARG A 277 2.43 4.13 9.47
N ALA A 278 1.29 4.51 8.88
CA ALA A 278 1.26 5.44 7.76
C ALA A 278 1.76 6.84 8.17
N ALA A 279 1.38 7.31 9.36
CA ALA A 279 1.84 8.58 9.94
C ALA A 279 3.36 8.62 10.11
N GLY A 280 3.96 7.58 10.68
CA GLY A 280 5.41 7.50 10.83
C GLY A 280 6.16 7.54 9.49
N LEU A 281 5.63 6.89 8.44
CA LEU A 281 6.24 6.96 7.12
C LEU A 281 6.11 8.35 6.48
N LEU A 282 4.99 9.05 6.69
CA LEU A 282 4.81 10.43 6.26
C LEU A 282 5.81 11.36 6.95
N GLU A 283 5.93 11.26 8.26
CA GLU A 283 6.88 12.03 9.07
C GLU A 283 8.33 11.75 8.67
N ASP A 284 8.70 10.48 8.46
CA ASP A 284 10.04 10.09 7.98
C ASP A 284 10.39 10.73 6.64
N VAL A 285 9.43 10.84 5.71
CA VAL A 285 9.64 11.49 4.42
C VAL A 285 9.72 13.02 4.60
N TRP A 286 8.81 13.59 5.38
CA TRP A 286 8.77 15.03 5.67
C TRP A 286 10.06 15.53 6.30
N ASN A 287 10.57 14.84 7.33
CA ASN A 287 11.78 15.24 8.06
C ASN A 287 13.06 15.10 7.25
N ARG A 288 13.07 14.24 6.22
CA ARG A 288 14.22 14.11 5.30
C ARG A 288 14.30 15.27 4.31
N HIS A 289 13.16 15.71 3.79
CA HIS A 289 13.07 16.83 2.88
C HIS A 289 11.66 17.45 2.97
N PRO A 290 11.50 18.54 3.75
CA PRO A 290 10.19 19.17 3.93
C PRO A 290 9.57 19.57 2.59
N LEU A 291 8.28 19.26 2.43
CA LEU A 291 7.54 19.51 1.19
C LEU A 291 6.89 20.90 1.24
N GLU A 292 6.69 21.50 0.07
CA GLU A 292 5.95 22.77 -0.02
C GLU A 292 4.47 22.55 0.26
N ARG A 293 4.05 22.93 1.46
CA ARG A 293 2.73 22.60 1.99
C ARG A 293 1.60 23.24 1.20
N ASP A 294 1.79 24.49 0.79
CA ASP A 294 0.74 25.31 0.17
C ASP A 294 0.48 24.93 -1.28
N THR A 295 1.43 24.22 -1.92
CA THR A 295 1.33 23.86 -3.33
C THR A 295 1.21 22.36 -3.55
N MET A 296 1.88 21.55 -2.72
CA MET A 296 2.02 20.11 -2.89
C MET A 296 2.49 19.73 -4.31
N ILE A 297 3.34 20.55 -4.92
CA ILE A 297 3.95 20.28 -6.23
C ILE A 297 5.34 19.68 -6.02
N VAL A 298 5.62 18.58 -6.74
CA VAL A 298 6.93 17.90 -6.68
C VAL A 298 8.06 18.85 -7.06
N ARG A 299 9.06 18.93 -6.18
CA ARG A 299 10.35 19.60 -6.39
C ARG A 299 11.48 18.60 -6.52
N ARG A 300 12.64 19.08 -6.98
CA ARG A 300 13.86 18.27 -7.05
C ARG A 300 14.27 17.88 -5.62
N GLY A 301 14.44 16.57 -5.40
CA GLY A 301 14.82 16.02 -4.09
C GLY A 301 13.67 15.32 -3.39
N ASP A 302 12.42 15.61 -3.76
CA ASP A 302 11.25 15.02 -3.13
C ASP A 302 11.14 13.51 -3.42
N ASP A 303 10.91 12.72 -2.36
CA ASP A 303 10.51 11.32 -2.48
C ASP A 303 8.98 11.23 -2.67
N SER A 304 8.51 11.72 -3.84
CA SER A 304 7.09 11.72 -4.18
C SER A 304 6.47 10.33 -4.29
N SER A 305 7.29 9.30 -4.54
CA SER A 305 6.84 7.91 -4.59
C SER A 305 6.45 7.41 -3.20
N THR A 306 7.33 7.58 -2.21
CA THR A 306 7.04 7.16 -0.83
C THR A 306 5.95 8.04 -0.22
N TRP A 307 5.99 9.37 -0.41
CA TRP A 307 4.95 10.28 0.07
C TRP A 307 3.57 9.92 -0.48
N ASN A 308 3.42 9.75 -1.80
CA ASN A 308 2.12 9.48 -2.40
C ASN A 308 1.53 8.12 -2.00
N GLN A 309 2.38 7.11 -1.75
CA GLN A 309 1.95 5.82 -1.22
C GLN A 309 1.45 5.97 0.22
N ALA A 310 2.21 6.66 1.06
CA ALA A 310 1.85 6.89 2.46
C ALA A 310 0.60 7.76 2.60
N ALA A 311 0.48 8.84 1.81
CA ALA A 311 -0.69 9.71 1.76
C ALA A 311 -1.95 8.97 1.32
N GLN A 312 -1.85 8.10 0.30
CA GLN A 312 -2.96 7.25 -0.12
C GLN A 312 -3.38 6.29 0.99
N ALA A 313 -2.43 5.63 1.64
CA ALA A 313 -2.69 4.71 2.73
C ALA A 313 -3.30 5.37 3.95
N TRP A 314 -2.78 6.54 4.32
CA TRP A 314 -3.34 7.41 5.33
C TRP A 314 -4.81 7.72 5.04
N ASN A 315 -5.11 8.23 3.84
CA ASN A 315 -6.48 8.62 3.49
C ASN A 315 -7.45 7.43 3.47
N THR A 316 -7.01 6.27 2.98
CA THR A 316 -7.82 5.03 3.01
C THR A 316 -8.09 4.61 4.46
N ALA A 317 -7.05 4.50 5.29
CA ALA A 317 -7.17 4.08 6.68
C ALA A 317 -8.02 5.04 7.50
N ARG A 318 -7.86 6.35 7.29
CA ARG A 318 -8.62 7.39 7.95
C ARG A 318 -10.10 7.33 7.58
N ALA A 319 -10.41 7.12 6.30
CA ALA A 319 -11.80 6.98 5.86
C ALA A 319 -12.47 5.75 6.49
N HIS A 320 -11.76 4.62 6.61
CA HIS A 320 -12.27 3.40 7.23
C HIS A 320 -12.40 3.54 8.75
N TRP A 321 -11.46 4.25 9.39
CA TRP A 321 -11.52 4.59 10.81
C TRP A 321 -12.76 5.45 11.12
N PHE A 322 -13.05 6.46 10.30
CA PHE A 322 -14.27 7.27 10.44
C PHE A 322 -15.53 6.41 10.28
N ALA A 323 -15.59 5.55 9.26
CA ALA A 323 -16.75 4.69 9.05
C ALA A 323 -17.06 3.80 10.27
N LEU A 324 -16.02 3.23 10.88
CA LEU A 324 -16.17 2.40 12.08
C LEU A 324 -16.57 3.20 13.32
N LEU A 325 -16.03 4.41 13.50
CA LEU A 325 -16.43 5.29 14.61
C LEU A 325 -17.90 5.68 14.51
N THR A 326 -18.34 6.07 13.31
CA THR A 326 -19.73 6.44 13.08
C THR A 326 -20.67 5.23 13.29
N GLU A 327 -20.32 4.03 12.81
CA GLU A 327 -21.13 2.84 13.07
C GLU A 327 -21.24 2.50 14.55
N LEU A 328 -20.13 2.61 15.30
CA LEU A 328 -20.10 2.37 16.75
C LEU A 328 -20.75 3.50 17.56
N GLY A 329 -21.24 4.57 16.92
CA GLY A 329 -21.79 5.75 17.59
C GLY A 329 -20.76 6.47 18.46
N GLN A 330 -19.48 6.46 18.06
CA GLN A 330 -18.33 7.04 18.76
C GLN A 330 -17.86 8.35 18.10
N ASP A 331 -18.79 9.12 17.52
CA ASP A 331 -18.50 10.36 16.82
C ASP A 331 -17.88 11.44 17.71
N GLU A 332 -18.09 11.38 19.04
CA GLU A 332 -17.49 12.26 20.03
C GLU A 332 -15.96 12.17 20.08
N ILE A 333 -15.38 11.07 19.60
CA ILE A 333 -13.94 10.92 19.44
C ILE A 333 -13.43 11.93 18.40
N LEU A 334 -14.17 12.13 17.31
CA LEU A 334 -13.80 13.08 16.25
C LEU A 334 -13.92 14.53 16.72
N ASP A 335 -14.83 14.82 17.66
CA ASP A 335 -14.93 16.16 18.26
C ASP A 335 -13.66 16.55 19.03
N ARG A 336 -12.86 15.56 19.47
CA ARG A 336 -11.56 15.77 20.13
C ARG A 336 -10.38 15.59 19.18
N ILE A 337 -10.42 14.55 18.35
CA ILE A 337 -9.30 14.14 17.49
C ILE A 337 -9.85 13.82 16.09
N CYS A 338 -9.86 14.82 15.21
CA CYS A 338 -10.23 14.70 13.80
C CYS A 338 -9.00 14.98 12.92
N PRO A 339 -8.11 13.99 12.71
CA PRO A 339 -6.89 14.22 11.95
C PRO A 339 -7.23 14.44 10.46
N GLY A 340 -6.57 15.43 9.86
CA GLY A 340 -6.81 15.84 8.48
C GLY A 340 -6.45 14.78 7.42
N LYS A 341 -6.90 14.99 6.18
CA LYS A 341 -6.41 14.23 5.02
C LYS A 341 -4.99 14.64 4.66
N VAL A 342 -4.28 13.78 3.93
CA VAL A 342 -2.95 14.10 3.39
C VAL A 342 -3.02 14.15 1.86
N PRO A 343 -2.79 15.30 1.22
CA PRO A 343 -2.76 15.38 -0.23
C PRO A 343 -1.54 14.65 -0.81
N ARG A 344 -1.71 14.11 -2.01
CA ARG A 344 -0.60 13.58 -2.80
C ARG A 344 0.15 14.73 -3.45
N LEU A 345 1.47 14.60 -3.58
CA LEU A 345 2.28 15.46 -4.40
C LEU A 345 1.89 15.32 -5.87
N MET A 346 1.65 16.47 -6.50
CA MET A 346 1.32 16.59 -7.92
C MET A 346 2.60 16.76 -8.73
N ALA A 347 2.73 16.01 -9.82
CA ALA A 347 3.84 16.20 -10.75
C ALA A 347 3.77 17.61 -11.37
N ALA A 348 4.91 18.29 -11.48
CA ALA A 348 4.95 19.68 -11.93
C ALA A 348 4.38 19.89 -13.34
N ASP A 349 4.56 18.92 -14.23
CA ASP A 349 3.98 18.95 -15.59
C ASP A 349 2.46 18.77 -15.58
N VAL A 350 1.92 17.94 -14.69
CA VAL A 350 0.47 17.83 -14.48
C VAL A 350 -0.09 19.12 -13.89
N ALA A 351 0.60 19.73 -12.92
CA ALA A 351 0.20 21.02 -12.36
C ALA A 351 0.19 22.14 -13.42
N TYR A 352 1.20 22.15 -14.29
CA TYR A 352 1.24 23.05 -15.45
C TYR A 352 0.06 22.81 -16.41
N TRP A 353 -0.22 21.55 -16.74
CA TRP A 353 -1.36 21.21 -17.60
C TRP A 353 -2.71 21.66 -17.04
N HIS A 354 -2.92 21.54 -15.72
CA HIS A 354 -4.10 22.09 -15.05
C HIS A 354 -4.22 23.61 -15.24
N ARG A 355 -3.13 24.36 -14.98
CA ARG A 355 -3.12 25.82 -15.15
C ARG A 355 -3.40 26.25 -16.59
N MET A 356 -2.76 25.59 -17.55
CA MET A 356 -2.97 25.87 -18.98
C MET A 356 -4.40 25.59 -19.44
N SER A 357 -5.12 24.70 -18.75
CA SER A 357 -6.52 24.38 -19.02
C SER A 357 -7.49 25.26 -18.23
N GLY A 358 -7.02 26.33 -17.58
CA GLY A 358 -7.83 27.23 -16.73
C GLY A 358 -8.16 26.67 -15.34
N GLY A 359 -7.56 25.55 -14.95
CA GLY A 359 -7.74 24.93 -13.64
C GLY A 359 -6.70 25.41 -12.61
N GLY A 360 -6.93 25.06 -11.35
CA GLY A 360 -6.03 25.33 -10.23
C GLY A 360 -5.65 24.08 -9.45
N LEU A 361 -5.01 24.30 -8.30
CA LEU A 361 -4.84 23.24 -7.31
C LEU A 361 -6.20 22.83 -6.74
N HIS A 362 -6.30 21.57 -6.31
CA HIS A 362 -7.52 21.09 -5.66
C HIS A 362 -7.72 21.81 -4.31
N PRO A 363 -8.96 22.24 -3.94
CA PRO A 363 -9.22 22.97 -2.69
C PRO A 363 -8.71 22.27 -1.42
N ASP A 364 -8.76 20.94 -1.38
CA ASP A 364 -8.18 20.12 -0.29
C ASP A 364 -6.70 20.43 0.01
N THR A 365 -5.92 20.95 -0.95
CA THR A 365 -4.53 21.37 -0.71
C THR A 365 -4.45 22.50 0.31
N TYR A 366 -5.38 23.46 0.25
CA TYR A 366 -5.37 24.61 1.16
C TYR A 366 -5.94 24.26 2.53
N VAL A 367 -6.96 23.41 2.59
CA VAL A 367 -7.46 22.85 3.88
C VAL A 367 -6.34 22.07 4.57
N TRP A 368 -5.57 21.27 3.83
CA TRP A 368 -4.39 20.60 4.36
C TRP A 368 -3.36 21.58 4.90
N ALA A 369 -3.08 22.67 4.19
CA ALA A 369 -2.07 23.65 4.58
C ALA A 369 -2.40 24.32 5.93
N ASP A 370 -3.69 24.54 6.19
CA ASP A 370 -4.19 25.23 7.39
C ASP A 370 -4.21 24.38 8.66
N LEU A 371 -4.20 23.05 8.56
CA LEU A 371 -4.38 22.15 9.70
C LEU A 371 -3.05 21.78 10.39
N PRO A 372 -3.04 21.15 11.57
CA PRO A 372 -1.83 20.51 12.08
C PRO A 372 -1.44 19.26 11.26
N LEU A 373 -0.19 18.82 11.35
CA LEU A 373 0.23 17.62 10.62
C LEU A 373 -0.37 16.37 11.30
N PRO A 374 -0.82 15.35 10.55
CA PRO A 374 -1.60 14.28 11.15
C PRO A 374 -0.85 13.40 12.15
N TRP A 375 0.47 13.27 12.01
CA TRP A 375 1.28 12.56 12.99
C TRP A 375 1.41 13.31 14.31
N GLU A 376 1.44 14.65 14.29
CA GLU A 376 1.42 15.48 15.50
C GLU A 376 0.06 15.34 16.23
N VAL A 377 -1.04 15.32 15.47
CA VAL A 377 -2.39 15.10 16.01
C VAL A 377 -2.52 13.71 16.63
N LEU A 378 -2.09 12.66 15.93
CA LEU A 378 -2.20 11.29 16.44
C LEU A 378 -1.35 11.02 17.68
N ARG A 379 -0.26 11.76 17.87
CA ARG A 379 0.57 11.70 19.09
C ARG A 379 0.04 12.59 20.23
N GLY A 380 -0.96 13.43 19.97
CA GLY A 380 -1.49 14.39 20.94
C GLY A 380 -0.59 15.62 21.14
N GLU A 381 0.32 15.89 20.22
CA GLU A 381 1.22 17.06 20.27
C GLU A 381 0.52 18.35 19.80
N LYS A 382 -0.51 18.20 18.97
CA LYS A 382 -1.35 19.28 18.45
C LYS A 382 -2.82 18.90 18.55
N GLU A 383 -3.65 19.85 18.97
CA GLU A 383 -5.09 19.69 18.96
C GLU A 383 -5.64 19.89 17.54
N CYS A 384 -6.54 18.99 17.13
CA CYS A 384 -7.26 19.10 15.86
C CYS A 384 -8.68 18.56 16.04
N PRO A 385 -9.56 19.30 16.74
CA PRO A 385 -10.96 18.91 16.89
C PRO A 385 -11.70 19.01 15.55
N ARG A 386 -12.84 18.31 15.43
CA ARG A 386 -13.73 18.38 14.26
C ARG A 386 -14.04 19.84 13.85
N SER A 387 -14.33 20.70 14.82
CA SER A 387 -14.63 22.12 14.60
C SER A 387 -13.51 22.91 13.92
N LEU A 388 -12.24 22.58 14.21
CA LEU A 388 -11.09 23.20 13.55
C LEU A 388 -11.03 22.80 12.07
N VAL A 389 -11.31 21.53 11.77
CA VAL A 389 -11.35 21.01 10.40
C VAL A 389 -12.49 21.67 9.62
N GLU A 390 -13.67 21.80 10.21
CA GLU A 390 -14.82 22.48 9.59
C GLU A 390 -14.52 23.96 9.30
N ALA A 391 -13.88 24.66 10.23
CA ALA A 391 -13.46 26.04 10.04
C ALA A 391 -12.44 26.19 8.89
N ALA A 392 -11.48 25.26 8.77
CA ALA A 392 -10.53 25.24 7.65
C ALA A 392 -11.23 24.93 6.32
N CYS A 393 -12.12 23.95 6.30
CA CYS A 393 -12.94 23.63 5.13
C CYS A 393 -13.77 24.84 4.67
N ALA A 394 -14.42 25.55 5.59
CA ALA A 394 -15.23 26.73 5.30
C ALA A 394 -14.41 27.87 4.66
N ARG A 395 -13.18 28.14 5.14
CA ARG A 395 -12.28 29.16 4.55
C ARG A 395 -11.97 28.89 3.08
N HIS A 396 -11.90 27.62 2.68
CA HIS A 396 -11.55 27.19 1.34
C HIS A 396 -12.74 26.68 0.52
N GLN A 397 -13.97 26.98 0.96
CA GLN A 397 -15.22 26.60 0.29
C GLN A 397 -15.35 25.10 0.02
N VAL A 398 -14.85 24.28 0.95
CA VAL A 398 -14.96 22.82 0.91
C VAL A 398 -16.08 22.38 1.85
N ASP A 399 -16.99 21.55 1.37
CA ASP A 399 -17.94 20.85 2.24
C ASP A 399 -17.18 19.77 3.04
N PRO A 400 -17.15 19.85 4.38
CA PRO A 400 -16.38 18.94 5.21
C PRO A 400 -16.93 17.50 5.20
N ILE A 401 -18.23 17.30 4.95
CA ILE A 401 -18.87 15.99 4.90
C ILE A 401 -18.76 15.42 3.48
N ALA A 402 -19.16 16.15 2.45
CA ALA A 402 -19.08 15.68 1.07
C ALA A 402 -17.63 15.47 0.62
N GLY A 403 -16.71 16.30 1.12
CA GLY A 403 -15.28 16.11 0.98
C GLY A 403 -14.76 14.90 1.75
N ALA A 404 -15.50 14.36 2.73
CA ALA A 404 -15.03 13.35 3.68
C ALA A 404 -13.82 13.84 4.49
N TRP A 405 -13.86 15.07 4.99
CA TRP A 405 -12.89 15.66 5.92
C TRP A 405 -13.22 15.34 7.38
N THR A 406 -14.50 15.37 7.75
CA THR A 406 -15.00 15.15 9.13
C THR A 406 -15.96 13.98 9.30
N ALA A 407 -16.35 13.34 8.21
CA ALA A 407 -17.29 12.22 8.17
C ALA A 407 -16.81 11.12 7.21
N PRO A 408 -17.34 9.88 7.32
CA PRO A 408 -17.10 8.83 6.35
C PRO A 408 -17.45 9.30 4.94
N ARG A 409 -16.76 8.77 3.93
CA ARG A 409 -17.09 9.10 2.55
C ARG A 409 -18.50 8.59 2.23
N PRO A 410 -19.36 9.40 1.57
CA PRO A 410 -20.64 8.92 1.08
C PRO A 410 -20.48 7.67 0.21
N ALA A 411 -21.49 6.81 0.21
CA ALA A 411 -21.51 5.63 -0.64
C ALA A 411 -21.30 6.04 -2.11
N ALA A 412 -20.35 5.39 -2.77
CA ALA A 412 -20.07 5.69 -4.18
C ALA A 412 -21.12 5.03 -5.06
N GLU A 413 -21.66 5.79 -6.02
CA GLU A 413 -22.43 5.20 -7.11
C GLU A 413 -21.53 4.36 -8.01
N ALA A 414 -22.06 3.24 -8.50
CA ALA A 414 -21.34 2.38 -9.42
C ALA A 414 -21.08 3.14 -10.74
N VAL A 415 -19.81 3.18 -11.16
CA VAL A 415 -19.45 3.71 -12.47
C VAL A 415 -19.42 2.61 -13.53
N ALA A 416 -19.56 3.00 -14.80
CA ALA A 416 -19.40 2.05 -15.89
C ALA A 416 -18.01 1.38 -15.89
N PHE A 417 -17.99 0.05 -16.09
CA PHE A 417 -16.73 -0.68 -16.26
C PHE A 417 -15.91 -0.12 -17.42
N ARG A 418 -14.60 0.06 -17.19
CA ARG A 418 -13.62 0.44 -18.22
C ARG A 418 -12.46 -0.52 -18.21
N ARG A 419 -11.86 -0.78 -19.36
CA ARG A 419 -10.68 -1.65 -19.44
C ARG A 419 -9.49 -1.04 -18.69
N THR A 420 -8.61 -1.90 -18.22
CA THR A 420 -7.32 -1.53 -17.64
C THR A 420 -6.42 -1.01 -18.77
N PRO A 421 -6.03 0.27 -18.76
CA PRO A 421 -5.13 0.79 -19.78
C PRO A 421 -3.70 0.30 -19.52
N GLU A 422 -2.93 0.14 -20.59
CA GLU A 422 -1.48 0.02 -20.49
C GLU A 422 -0.89 1.39 -20.18
N LEU A 423 0.10 1.46 -19.30
CA LEU A 423 0.63 2.75 -18.84
C LEU A 423 2.14 2.90 -19.00
N VAL A 424 2.58 4.02 -19.54
CA VAL A 424 3.97 4.47 -19.55
C VAL A 424 4.09 5.70 -18.67
N HIS A 425 4.71 5.56 -17.51
CA HIS A 425 4.88 6.63 -16.52
C HIS A 425 3.58 7.42 -16.19
N GLY A 426 2.44 6.74 -16.13
CA GLY A 426 1.13 7.34 -15.81
C GLY A 426 0.31 7.75 -17.04
N VAL A 427 0.92 7.80 -18.23
CA VAL A 427 0.23 8.07 -19.50
C VAL A 427 -0.35 6.78 -20.06
N ALA A 428 -1.62 6.81 -20.46
CA ALA A 428 -2.28 5.67 -21.08
C ALA A 428 -1.79 5.45 -22.52
N VAL A 429 -1.51 4.19 -22.84
CA VAL A 429 -1.10 3.71 -24.17
C VAL A 429 -2.06 2.57 -24.54
N ALA A 430 -2.49 2.52 -25.79
CA ALA A 430 -3.46 1.52 -26.23
C ALA A 430 -2.85 0.12 -26.39
N ASP A 431 -1.61 0.05 -26.89
CA ASP A 431 -0.94 -1.21 -27.23
C ASP A 431 0.11 -1.62 -26.16
N PRO A 432 0.05 -2.85 -25.61
CA PRO A 432 1.00 -3.32 -24.59
C PRO A 432 2.45 -3.43 -25.07
N LEU A 433 2.70 -3.82 -26.32
CA LEU A 433 4.05 -3.96 -26.86
C LEU A 433 4.68 -2.57 -27.03
N MET A 434 3.91 -1.63 -27.58
CA MET A 434 4.30 -0.23 -27.69
C MET A 434 4.57 0.37 -26.31
N ALA A 435 3.72 0.09 -25.31
CA ALA A 435 3.95 0.55 -23.95
C ALA A 435 5.30 0.06 -23.38
N SER A 436 5.67 -1.21 -23.65
CA SER A 436 6.98 -1.77 -23.26
C SER A 436 8.16 -1.11 -23.98
N VAL A 437 8.04 -0.85 -25.29
CA VAL A 437 9.06 -0.15 -26.07
C VAL A 437 9.26 1.28 -25.57
N LEU A 438 8.17 2.04 -25.43
CA LEU A 438 8.19 3.43 -24.94
C LEU A 438 8.80 3.54 -23.54
N ARG A 439 8.45 2.61 -22.64
CA ARG A 439 9.02 2.55 -21.28
C ARG A 439 10.53 2.29 -21.32
N SER A 440 10.98 1.35 -22.16
CA SER A 440 12.40 1.01 -22.31
C SER A 440 13.21 2.16 -22.91
N ALA A 441 12.61 2.91 -23.83
CA ALA A 441 13.18 4.13 -24.39
C ALA A 441 13.15 5.34 -23.42
N GLY A 442 12.54 5.21 -22.23
CA GLY A 442 12.46 6.28 -21.24
C GLY A 442 11.49 7.40 -21.61
N VAL A 443 10.55 7.17 -22.53
CA VAL A 443 9.52 8.14 -22.90
C VAL A 443 8.64 8.44 -21.69
N PHE A 444 8.29 9.71 -21.47
CA PHE A 444 7.56 10.21 -20.30
C PHE A 444 8.26 10.01 -18.94
N SER A 445 9.51 9.52 -18.90
CA SER A 445 10.23 9.27 -17.63
C SER A 445 10.74 10.54 -16.93
N GLY A 446 10.65 11.71 -17.59
CA GLY A 446 11.24 12.97 -17.13
C GLY A 446 12.77 13.03 -17.28
N LYS A 447 13.44 11.93 -17.66
CA LYS A 447 14.88 11.93 -17.94
C LYS A 447 15.15 12.73 -19.22
N GLY A 448 15.94 13.80 -19.12
CA GLY A 448 16.35 14.64 -20.26
C GLY A 448 15.80 16.06 -20.28
N LYS A 449 14.90 16.46 -19.35
CA LYS A 449 14.43 17.85 -19.22
C LYS A 449 15.49 18.74 -18.53
N ARG A 450 16.64 18.97 -19.19
CA ARG A 450 17.61 20.02 -18.81
C ARG A 450 17.16 21.42 -19.25
N VAL A 451 16.27 21.51 -20.24
CA VAL A 451 15.91 22.80 -20.88
C VAL A 451 14.70 23.47 -20.20
N ALA A 452 13.69 22.70 -19.77
CA ALA A 452 12.47 23.29 -19.19
C ALA A 452 12.65 23.93 -17.81
N ALA A 453 13.72 23.60 -17.07
CA ALA A 453 13.98 24.21 -15.75
C ALA A 453 14.61 25.61 -15.84
N GLN A 454 15.13 26.01 -17.01
CA GLN A 454 15.74 27.33 -17.22
C GLN A 454 14.69 28.42 -17.51
N GLU A 455 13.44 28.06 -17.75
CA GLU A 455 12.32 29.01 -17.87
C GLU A 455 11.66 29.33 -16.51
N TRP A 456 12.21 28.80 -15.41
CA TRP A 456 11.63 28.87 -14.06
C TRP A 456 12.52 29.61 -13.04
N THR A 457 13.57 30.28 -13.52
CA THR A 457 14.31 31.35 -12.81
C THR A 457 14.13 32.63 -13.59
#